data_AF-A0A523JVA6-F1
#
_entry.id   AF-A0A523JVA6-F1
#
_cell.length_a   1.000
_cell.length_b   1.000
_cell.length_c   1.000
_cell.angle_alpha   90.00
_cell.angle_beta   90.00
_cell.angle_gamma   90.00
#
_symmetry.space_group_name_H-M   'P 1'
#
loop_
_entity.id
_entity.type
_entity.pdbx_description
1 polymer ?
#
loop_
_entity_poly.entity_id
_entity_poly.type
_entity_poly.pdbx_seq_one_letter_code
_entity_poly.pdbx_strand_id
1 'polypeptide(L)'
;MILTQLLQQPTTSSKLLVCDPFRVPDQEELVKEVIGLANADVDGPRYILFGANPGAMEGSGIVGIAESAMADLKKAHRLLSALIEPVVHLAFIFDRINGKLVGALEIDGCDEGPYVVGQDLSKELSQGQSWIREGRELRAIQSADLASLGETEADNEPAEPFIPPPISVGFNDQPNCKVLEMSVPDTSNPPFAHDKQKVKEPRDLKKVIKDAVETVTTQILRLRPGYEPDIAANTAELRETKTLFADADNHYYYEEKALQLNLIVSNEGTEIVRDVSMELGFPRLPDFDVADRLYTSPFDKRSNHELKNLGYPTVKRDSAVIMVRSSIGVLAPGSPEPAFRCALRMAVGPGMRGKKIAIHYTLRGQNKQEFGKGRLKIIFGKLAQP
;
A
#
# COMPACT_ATOMS: atom_id res chain seq x y z
N MET A 1 -17.83 -1.11 -9.26
CA MET A 1 -17.80 -2.38 -10.03
C MET A 1 -17.44 -3.59 -9.17
N ILE A 2 -16.37 -3.54 -8.36
CA ILE A 2 -15.94 -4.67 -7.50
C ILE A 2 -17.06 -5.12 -6.54
N LEU A 3 -17.71 -4.20 -5.83
CA LEU A 3 -18.85 -4.51 -4.95
C LEU A 3 -20.01 -5.20 -5.69
N THR A 4 -20.29 -4.79 -6.94
CA THR A 4 -21.34 -5.40 -7.76
C THR A 4 -20.97 -6.84 -8.17
N GLN A 5 -19.68 -7.11 -8.42
CA GLN A 5 -19.18 -8.45 -8.73
C GLN A 5 -19.15 -9.36 -7.50
N LEU A 6 -18.72 -8.85 -6.34
CA LEU A 6 -18.74 -9.58 -5.06
C LEU A 6 -20.16 -9.98 -4.65
N LEU A 7 -21.15 -9.14 -4.95
CA LEU A 7 -22.57 -9.43 -4.69
C LEU A 7 -23.20 -10.42 -5.70
N GLN A 8 -22.58 -10.67 -6.85
CA GLN A 8 -23.08 -11.60 -7.88
C GLN A 8 -22.66 -13.07 -7.63
N GLN A 9 -21.65 -13.31 -6.79
CA GLN A 9 -21.20 -14.65 -6.39
C GLN A 9 -21.03 -14.79 -4.87
N PRO A 10 -22.10 -14.62 -4.06
CA PRO A 10 -22.01 -14.69 -2.61
C PRO A 10 -22.01 -16.14 -2.13
N THR A 11 -20.95 -16.90 -2.43
CA THR A 11 -20.65 -18.09 -1.63
C THR A 11 -19.98 -17.63 -0.33
N THR A 12 -20.61 -17.88 0.82
CA THR A 12 -20.03 -17.66 2.15
C THR A 12 -18.85 -18.62 2.37
N SER A 13 -17.73 -18.32 1.74
CA SER A 13 -16.44 -18.98 1.96
C SER A 13 -15.64 -18.18 2.97
N SER A 14 -14.55 -18.72 3.51
CA SER A 14 -13.62 -17.93 4.35
C SER A 14 -13.03 -16.71 3.62
N LYS A 15 -13.19 -16.58 2.30
CA LYS A 15 -12.82 -15.38 1.52
C LYS A 15 -13.88 -14.27 1.56
N LEU A 16 -15.12 -14.58 1.91
CA LEU A 16 -16.25 -13.65 1.86
C LEU A 16 -17.21 -13.85 3.04
N LEU A 17 -17.19 -12.90 3.98
CA LEU A 17 -18.14 -12.78 5.06
C LEU A 17 -19.22 -11.76 4.69
N VAL A 18 -20.49 -12.08 4.94
CA VAL A 18 -21.62 -11.15 4.77
C VAL A 18 -22.23 -10.90 6.14
N CYS A 19 -22.10 -9.67 6.63
CA CYS A 19 -22.69 -9.25 7.90
C CYS A 19 -24.17 -8.89 7.71
N ASP A 20 -24.97 -9.13 8.75
CA ASP A 20 -26.38 -8.78 8.75
C ASP A 20 -26.55 -7.26 8.53
N PRO A 21 -27.34 -6.83 7.54
CA PRO A 21 -27.54 -5.42 7.23
C PRO A 21 -28.16 -4.60 8.37
N PHE A 22 -28.82 -5.24 9.34
CA PHE A 22 -29.48 -4.57 10.46
C PHE A 22 -28.66 -4.57 11.74
N ARG A 23 -27.52 -5.28 11.76
CA ARG A 23 -26.64 -5.37 12.92
C ARG A 23 -25.24 -4.92 12.53
N VAL A 24 -24.87 -3.71 12.94
CA VAL A 24 -23.46 -3.31 12.92
C VAL A 24 -22.77 -4.21 13.96
N PRO A 25 -21.76 -5.02 13.57
CA PRO A 25 -21.03 -5.82 14.54
C PRO A 25 -20.43 -4.90 15.58
N ASP A 26 -20.52 -5.29 16.85
CA ASP A 26 -19.88 -4.54 17.92
C ASP A 26 -18.38 -4.48 17.64
N GLN A 27 -17.70 -3.46 18.16
CA GLN A 27 -16.28 -3.25 17.89
C GLN A 27 -15.45 -4.50 18.21
N GLU A 28 -15.83 -5.23 19.26
CA GLU A 28 -15.20 -6.48 19.68
C GLU A 28 -15.43 -7.63 18.71
N GLU A 29 -16.65 -7.75 18.20
CA GLU A 29 -17.05 -8.77 17.21
C GLU A 29 -16.31 -8.52 15.90
N LEU A 30 -16.19 -7.26 15.48
CA LEU A 30 -15.44 -6.88 14.28
C LEU A 30 -13.95 -7.19 14.39
N VAL A 31 -13.32 -6.96 15.55
CA VAL A 31 -11.90 -7.34 15.78
C VAL A 31 -11.73 -8.86 15.63
N LYS A 32 -12.60 -9.64 16.28
CA LYS A 32 -12.55 -11.11 16.23
C LYS A 32 -12.73 -11.63 14.80
N GLU A 33 -13.65 -11.04 14.03
CA GLU A 33 -13.89 -11.40 12.63
C GLU A 33 -12.72 -11.04 11.72
N VAL A 34 -12.11 -9.87 11.91
CA VAL A 34 -10.93 -9.46 11.12
C VAL A 34 -9.73 -10.36 11.40
N ILE A 35 -9.46 -10.68 12.67
CA ILE A 35 -8.39 -11.63 13.04
C ILE A 35 -8.70 -13.02 12.48
N GLY A 36 -9.94 -13.49 12.65
CA GLY A 36 -10.40 -14.78 12.14
C GLY A 36 -10.21 -14.95 10.65
N LEU A 37 -10.58 -13.92 9.87
CA LEU A 37 -10.37 -13.89 8.43
C LEU A 37 -8.89 -13.79 8.09
N ALA A 38 -8.13 -12.91 8.74
CA ALA A 38 -6.70 -12.75 8.46
C ALA A 38 -5.90 -14.05 8.68
N ASN A 39 -6.28 -14.86 9.67
CA ASN A 39 -5.68 -16.18 9.92
C ASN A 39 -6.30 -17.32 9.10
N ALA A 40 -7.39 -17.08 8.37
CA ALA A 40 -8.03 -18.14 7.60
C ALA A 40 -7.11 -18.63 6.46
N ASP A 41 -7.06 -19.94 6.27
CA ASP A 41 -6.30 -20.61 5.22
C ASP A 41 -7.01 -20.46 3.86
N VAL A 42 -6.90 -19.24 3.30
CA VAL A 42 -7.50 -18.88 2.02
C VAL A 42 -6.61 -17.94 1.21
N ASP A 43 -6.41 -18.29 -0.05
CA ASP A 43 -5.60 -17.47 -0.97
C ASP A 43 -6.33 -16.20 -1.43
N GLY A 44 -5.63 -15.07 -1.38
CA GLY A 44 -6.09 -13.79 -1.93
C GLY A 44 -6.84 -12.88 -0.93
N PRO A 45 -7.41 -11.77 -1.42
CA PRO A 45 -8.05 -10.78 -0.58
C PRO A 45 -9.35 -11.32 0.02
N ARG A 46 -9.58 -10.98 1.29
CA ARG A 46 -10.75 -11.43 2.06
C ARG A 46 -11.68 -10.25 2.28
N TYR A 47 -12.98 -10.47 2.22
CA TYR A 47 -13.96 -9.38 2.23
C TYR A 47 -15.01 -9.59 3.31
N ILE A 48 -15.33 -8.52 4.05
CA ILE A 48 -16.53 -8.42 4.90
C ILE A 48 -17.51 -7.45 4.25
N LEU A 49 -18.67 -7.93 3.81
CA LEU A 49 -19.72 -7.11 3.22
C LEU A 49 -20.70 -6.62 4.30
N PHE A 50 -21.04 -5.34 4.22
CA PHE A 50 -22.01 -4.65 5.07
C PHE A 50 -23.19 -4.15 4.24
N GLY A 51 -24.43 -4.34 4.73
CA GLY A 51 -25.63 -3.85 4.05
C GLY A 51 -26.21 -4.79 3.01
N ALA A 52 -25.78 -6.06 3.00
CA ALA A 52 -26.28 -7.11 2.12
C ALA A 52 -26.83 -8.29 2.94
N ASN A 53 -27.97 -8.85 2.54
CA ASN A 53 -28.55 -10.01 3.21
C ASN A 53 -27.82 -11.30 2.78
N PRO A 54 -27.30 -12.12 3.71
CA PRO A 54 -26.56 -13.34 3.40
C PRO A 54 -27.35 -14.41 2.62
N GLY A 55 -28.68 -14.27 2.49
CA GLY A 55 -29.54 -15.24 1.81
C GLY A 55 -30.12 -14.82 0.44
N ALA A 56 -29.87 -13.61 -0.05
CA ALA A 56 -30.57 -13.09 -1.22
C ALA A 56 -29.64 -13.04 -2.46
N MET A 57 -29.71 -14.11 -3.26
CA MET A 57 -29.19 -14.13 -4.63
C MET A 57 -29.99 -13.16 -5.50
N GLU A 58 -29.30 -12.46 -6.41
CA GLU A 58 -29.83 -11.51 -7.40
C GLU A 58 -30.46 -10.22 -6.85
N GLY A 59 -29.66 -9.17 -6.62
CA GLY A 59 -30.08 -7.75 -6.65
C GLY A 59 -31.10 -7.24 -5.61
N SER A 60 -31.86 -8.13 -4.98
CA SER A 60 -32.93 -7.91 -4.00
C SER A 60 -32.43 -8.03 -2.56
N GLY A 61 -31.17 -8.42 -2.36
CA GLY A 61 -30.54 -8.57 -1.04
C GLY A 61 -29.96 -7.30 -0.44
N ILE A 62 -30.01 -6.18 -1.16
CA ILE A 62 -29.34 -4.94 -0.74
C ILE A 62 -30.31 -4.13 0.12
N VAL A 63 -30.08 -4.17 1.43
CA VAL A 63 -30.83 -3.41 2.43
C VAL A 63 -30.22 -2.02 2.60
N GLY A 64 -28.90 -1.94 2.52
CA GLY A 64 -28.11 -0.73 2.72
C GLY A 64 -27.84 -0.43 4.20
N ILE A 65 -26.77 0.33 4.46
CA ILE A 65 -26.39 0.83 5.78
C ILE A 65 -26.71 2.32 5.92
N ALA A 66 -26.93 2.78 7.16
CA ALA A 66 -27.10 4.21 7.45
C ALA A 66 -25.77 4.97 7.33
N GLU A 67 -25.82 6.27 7.05
CA GLU A 67 -24.61 7.11 6.95
C GLU A 67 -23.86 7.23 8.30
N SER A 68 -24.57 7.13 9.43
CA SER A 68 -23.95 7.04 10.76
C SER A 68 -23.09 5.78 10.91
N ALA A 69 -23.57 4.64 10.41
CA ALA A 69 -22.84 3.38 10.45
C ALA A 69 -21.56 3.42 9.60
N MET A 70 -21.56 4.14 8.47
CA MET A 70 -20.34 4.38 7.69
C MET A 70 -19.31 5.15 8.53
N ALA A 71 -19.73 6.20 9.24
CA ALA A 71 -18.84 6.99 10.07
C ALA A 71 -18.23 6.16 11.21
N ASP A 72 -19.00 5.25 11.79
CA ASP A 72 -18.53 4.38 12.86
C ASP A 72 -17.60 3.27 12.36
N LEU A 73 -17.86 2.68 11.17
CA LEU A 73 -16.93 1.75 10.52
C LEU A 73 -15.59 2.41 10.17
N LYS A 74 -15.62 3.67 9.72
CA LYS A 74 -14.38 4.46 9.48
C LYS A 74 -13.60 4.74 10.76
N LYS A 75 -14.28 4.97 11.90
CA LYS A 75 -13.60 5.09 13.20
C LYS A 75 -13.02 3.74 13.64
N ALA A 76 -13.76 2.65 13.40
CA ALA A 76 -13.33 1.30 13.72
C ALA A 76 -12.06 0.92 12.94
N HIS A 77 -11.91 1.33 11.68
CA HIS A 77 -10.69 1.12 10.88
C HIS A 77 -9.40 1.50 11.63
N ARG A 78 -9.36 2.73 12.17
CA ARG A 78 -8.19 3.25 12.88
C ARG A 78 -7.90 2.47 14.16
N LEU A 79 -8.94 1.96 14.81
CA LEU A 79 -8.82 1.17 16.03
C LEU A 79 -8.36 -0.26 15.71
N LEU A 80 -8.94 -0.89 14.69
CA LEU A 80 -8.56 -2.23 14.23
C LEU A 80 -7.07 -2.32 13.90
N SER A 81 -6.53 -1.36 13.13
CA SER A 81 -5.10 -1.33 12.77
C SER A 81 -4.16 -1.11 13.96
N ALA A 82 -4.67 -0.59 15.08
CA ALA A 82 -3.89 -0.39 16.31
C ALA A 82 -4.01 -1.55 17.30
N LEU A 83 -5.06 -2.37 17.18
CA LEU A 83 -5.41 -3.44 18.10
C LEU A 83 -4.97 -4.83 17.62
N ILE A 84 -4.58 -4.97 16.35
CA ILE A 84 -4.17 -6.25 15.76
C ILE A 84 -2.66 -6.22 15.49
N GLU A 85 -1.97 -7.26 15.94
CA GLU A 85 -0.54 -7.49 15.70
C GLU A 85 -0.34 -8.84 15.03
N PRO A 86 0.45 -8.95 13.95
CA PRO A 86 1.07 -7.89 13.16
C PRO A 86 0.05 -6.96 12.46
N VAL A 87 0.50 -5.84 11.91
CA VAL A 87 -0.40 -4.86 11.28
C VAL A 87 -1.06 -5.46 10.03
N VAL A 88 -2.39 -5.52 10.03
CA VAL A 88 -3.19 -6.00 8.89
C VAL A 88 -3.53 -4.85 7.95
N HIS A 89 -3.43 -5.08 6.63
CA HIS A 89 -3.89 -4.11 5.63
C HIS A 89 -5.41 -4.21 5.47
N LEU A 90 -6.09 -3.16 5.90
CA LEU A 90 -7.55 -3.05 5.91
C LEU A 90 -7.98 -1.89 5.01
N ALA A 91 -8.96 -2.11 4.12
CA ALA A 91 -9.53 -1.08 3.27
C ALA A 91 -11.07 -1.11 3.30
N PHE A 92 -11.70 -0.01 3.68
CA PHE A 92 -13.15 0.14 3.60
C PHE A 92 -13.57 0.74 2.26
N ILE A 93 -14.35 -0.02 1.49
CA ILE A 93 -14.92 0.37 0.21
C ILE A 93 -16.41 0.64 0.45
N PHE A 94 -16.88 1.85 0.15
CA PHE A 94 -18.30 2.19 0.20
C PHE A 94 -18.79 2.57 -1.20
N ASP A 95 -19.96 2.05 -1.58
CA ASP A 95 -20.59 2.39 -2.85
C ASP A 95 -22.11 2.49 -2.69
N ARG A 96 -22.78 3.19 -3.60
CA ARG A 96 -24.25 3.27 -3.64
C ARG A 96 -24.78 2.38 -4.76
N ILE A 97 -25.41 1.27 -4.38
CA ILE A 97 -26.02 0.33 -5.32
C ILE A 97 -27.55 0.45 -5.18
N ASN A 98 -28.25 0.68 -6.28
CA ASN A 98 -29.71 0.91 -6.29
C ASN A 98 -30.17 2.01 -5.32
N GLY A 99 -29.36 3.07 -5.16
CA GLY A 99 -29.64 4.19 -4.25
C GLY A 99 -29.39 3.91 -2.77
N LYS A 100 -28.96 2.69 -2.42
CA LYS A 100 -28.67 2.26 -1.05
C LYS A 100 -27.17 2.15 -0.81
N LEU A 101 -26.71 2.61 0.34
CA LEU A 101 -25.29 2.60 0.70
C LEU A 101 -24.85 1.20 1.13
N VAL A 102 -23.79 0.67 0.54
CA VAL A 102 -23.21 -0.65 0.85
C VAL A 102 -21.74 -0.47 1.18
N GLY A 103 -21.23 -1.26 2.11
CA GLY A 103 -19.82 -1.27 2.49
C GLY A 103 -19.18 -2.63 2.25
N ALA A 104 -17.88 -2.65 1.96
CA ALA A 104 -17.02 -3.81 2.05
C ALA A 104 -15.77 -3.44 2.85
N LEU A 105 -15.33 -4.30 3.75
CA LEU A 105 -13.99 -4.26 4.32
C LEU A 105 -13.15 -5.31 3.62
N GLU A 106 -12.16 -4.86 2.87
CA GLU A 106 -11.13 -5.72 2.29
C GLU A 106 -9.99 -5.89 3.29
N ILE A 107 -9.56 -7.13 3.46
CA ILE A 107 -8.47 -7.58 4.31
C ILE A 107 -7.46 -8.24 3.38
N ASP A 108 -6.28 -7.64 3.24
CA ASP A 108 -5.25 -8.06 2.29
C ASP A 108 -3.88 -8.18 2.99
N GLY A 109 -2.93 -8.84 2.31
CA GLY A 109 -1.55 -8.98 2.80
C GLY A 109 -1.44 -9.79 4.10
N CYS A 110 -2.23 -10.86 4.22
CA CYS A 110 -2.28 -11.70 5.43
C CYS A 110 -1.11 -12.69 5.57
N ASP A 111 0.06 -12.34 5.02
CA ASP A 111 1.24 -13.23 4.94
C ASP A 111 2.12 -13.13 6.21
N GLU A 112 1.89 -12.10 7.04
CA GLU A 112 2.68 -11.82 8.23
C GLU A 112 2.17 -12.56 9.48
N GLY A 113 1.07 -13.32 9.36
CA GLY A 113 0.45 -14.03 10.48
C GLY A 113 1.38 -14.98 11.26
N PRO A 114 0.93 -15.44 12.43
CA PRO A 114 -0.45 -15.34 12.89
C PRO A 114 -0.80 -13.98 13.51
N TYR A 115 -2.04 -13.53 13.28
CA TYR A 115 -2.60 -12.28 13.78
C TYR A 115 -3.27 -12.48 15.14
N VAL A 116 -2.99 -11.58 16.07
CA VAL A 116 -3.45 -11.63 17.46
C VAL A 116 -3.90 -10.24 17.93
N VAL A 117 -4.60 -10.20 19.05
CA VAL A 117 -4.92 -8.95 19.75
C VAL A 117 -3.63 -8.38 20.37
N GLY A 118 -3.21 -7.20 19.94
CA GLY A 118 -2.00 -6.53 20.41
C GLY A 118 -2.14 -5.81 21.76
N GLN A 119 -3.35 -5.37 22.11
CA GLN A 119 -3.60 -4.62 23.35
C GLN A 119 -4.95 -5.00 23.97
N ASP A 120 -5.00 -5.03 25.31
CA ASP A 120 -6.23 -5.27 26.06
C ASP A 120 -7.26 -4.16 25.78
N LEU A 121 -8.42 -4.54 25.24
CA LEU A 121 -9.52 -3.61 24.98
C LEU A 121 -10.63 -3.73 26.04
N SER A 122 -10.91 -4.95 26.49
CA SER A 122 -11.97 -5.25 27.47
C SER A 122 -11.67 -6.54 28.23
N LYS A 123 -12.54 -6.92 29.18
CA LYS A 123 -12.43 -8.22 29.89
C LYS A 123 -12.61 -9.42 28.94
N GLU A 124 -13.18 -9.21 27.75
CA GLU A 124 -13.46 -10.25 26.75
C GLU A 124 -12.47 -10.26 25.58
N LEU A 125 -11.69 -9.18 25.41
CA LEU A 125 -10.63 -9.02 24.41
C LEU A 125 -9.30 -8.72 25.10
N SER A 126 -8.58 -9.78 25.44
CA SER A 126 -7.27 -9.71 26.07
C SER A 126 -6.15 -9.89 25.03
N GLN A 127 -5.02 -9.26 25.31
CA GLN A 127 -3.80 -9.35 24.52
C GLN A 127 -3.39 -10.81 24.32
N GLY A 128 -2.97 -11.15 23.09
CA GLY A 128 -2.54 -12.49 22.70
C GLY A 128 -3.65 -13.46 22.32
N GLN A 129 -4.92 -13.06 22.40
CA GLN A 129 -6.03 -13.86 21.89
C GLN A 129 -6.06 -13.84 20.36
N SER A 130 -6.47 -14.95 19.77
CA SER A 130 -6.57 -15.12 18.32
C SER A 130 -7.75 -16.00 17.94
N TRP A 131 -8.17 -15.86 16.69
CA TRP A 131 -9.25 -16.62 16.09
C TRP A 131 -8.86 -17.02 14.67
N ILE A 132 -9.45 -18.11 14.17
CA ILE A 132 -9.38 -18.54 12.77
C ILE A 132 -10.80 -18.78 12.27
N ARG A 133 -11.06 -18.40 11.03
CA ARG A 133 -12.36 -18.57 10.40
C ARG A 133 -12.35 -19.71 9.38
N GLU A 134 -13.15 -20.73 9.65
CA GLU A 134 -13.37 -21.88 8.79
C GLU A 134 -14.81 -21.86 8.25
N GLY A 135 -14.97 -21.35 7.03
CA GLY A 135 -16.27 -21.12 6.41
C GLY A 135 -17.12 -20.11 7.18
N ARG A 136 -18.14 -20.60 7.90
CA ARG A 136 -19.05 -19.76 8.71
C ARG A 136 -18.72 -19.77 10.20
N GLU A 137 -17.80 -20.63 10.63
CA GLU A 137 -17.45 -20.80 12.04
C GLU A 137 -16.21 -19.99 12.38
N LEU A 138 -16.25 -19.33 13.54
CA LEU A 138 -15.12 -18.60 14.11
C LEU A 138 -14.62 -19.39 15.33
N ARG A 139 -13.42 -19.96 15.24
CA ARG A 139 -12.80 -20.75 16.30
C ARG A 139 -11.76 -19.92 17.04
N ALA A 140 -11.82 -19.88 18.36
CA ALA A 140 -10.78 -19.27 19.19
C ALA A 140 -9.57 -20.20 19.27
N ILE A 141 -8.37 -19.63 19.17
CA ILE A 141 -7.10 -20.35 19.21
C ILE A 141 -6.28 -19.83 20.39
N GLN A 142 -5.69 -20.72 21.18
CA GLN A 142 -4.78 -20.34 22.26
C GLN A 142 -3.35 -20.16 21.73
N SER A 143 -2.53 -19.38 22.42
CA SER A 143 -1.13 -19.11 22.04
C SER A 143 -0.27 -20.38 21.85
N ALA A 144 -0.66 -21.51 22.45
CA ALA A 144 -0.03 -22.81 22.24
C ALA A 144 -0.36 -23.45 20.88
N ASP A 145 -1.56 -23.21 20.35
CA ASP A 145 -2.02 -23.68 19.03
C ASP A 145 -1.60 -22.72 17.89
N LEU A 146 -1.21 -21.48 18.24
CA LEU A 146 -0.65 -20.51 17.30
C LEU A 146 0.75 -20.91 16.79
N ALA A 147 1.49 -21.70 17.56
CA ALA A 147 2.75 -22.29 17.14
C ALA A 147 2.54 -23.38 16.07
N SER A 148 1.48 -24.17 16.17
CA SER A 148 1.11 -25.22 15.21
C SER A 148 0.34 -24.71 13.99
N LEU A 149 -0.11 -23.46 13.97
CA LEU A 149 -0.63 -22.82 12.74
C LEU A 149 0.48 -22.23 11.86
N GLY A 150 1.68 -22.00 12.42
CA GLY A 150 2.89 -21.71 11.66
C GLY A 150 3.63 -22.97 11.18
N GLU A 151 3.33 -24.11 11.78
CA GLU A 151 3.88 -25.44 11.47
C GLU A 151 2.73 -26.33 11.02
N THR A 152 2.33 -26.21 9.75
CA THR A 152 1.37 -27.16 9.17
C THR A 152 1.96 -28.56 9.36
N GLU A 153 1.15 -29.54 9.77
CA GLU A 153 1.53 -30.96 9.95
C GLU A 153 2.09 -31.65 8.68
N ALA A 154 2.35 -30.88 7.60
CA ALA A 154 3.18 -31.24 6.46
C ALA A 154 4.70 -31.25 6.77
N ASP A 155 5.15 -30.76 7.94
CA ASP A 155 6.57 -30.71 8.32
C ASP A 155 7.12 -32.01 8.97
N ASN A 156 6.29 -33.06 9.14
CA ASN A 156 6.70 -34.34 9.75
C ASN A 156 6.82 -35.52 8.77
N GLU A 157 6.57 -35.33 7.48
CA GLU A 157 7.19 -36.19 6.47
C GLU A 157 8.57 -35.61 6.16
N PRO A 158 9.64 -36.42 6.03
CA PRO A 158 10.91 -35.91 5.55
C PRO A 158 10.67 -35.39 4.12
N ALA A 159 10.40 -34.09 4.00
CA ALA A 159 10.24 -33.42 2.74
C ALA A 159 11.50 -33.69 1.92
N GLU A 160 11.32 -34.23 0.73
CA GLU A 160 12.40 -34.25 -0.25
C GLU A 160 12.99 -32.83 -0.29
N PRO A 161 14.33 -32.68 -0.26
CA PRO A 161 14.94 -31.36 -0.19
C PRO A 161 14.36 -30.50 -1.32
N PHE A 162 13.63 -29.43 -0.96
CA PHE A 162 13.09 -28.50 -1.93
C PHE A 162 14.26 -27.93 -2.72
N ILE A 163 14.38 -28.37 -3.98
CA ILE A 163 15.37 -27.85 -4.91
C ILE A 163 14.73 -26.61 -5.52
N PRO A 164 15.18 -25.40 -5.15
CA PRO A 164 14.56 -24.18 -5.68
C PRO A 164 14.69 -24.18 -7.21
N PRO A 165 13.59 -23.93 -7.95
CA PRO A 165 13.65 -23.90 -9.40
C PRO A 165 14.61 -22.79 -9.86
N PRO A 166 15.31 -22.98 -10.98
CA PRO A 166 16.14 -21.92 -11.55
C PRO A 166 15.22 -20.74 -11.93
N ILE A 167 15.49 -19.57 -11.36
CA ILE A 167 14.68 -18.36 -11.61
C ILE A 167 15.58 -17.24 -12.09
N SER A 168 15.18 -16.60 -13.18
CA SER A 168 15.85 -15.44 -13.75
C SER A 168 15.06 -14.15 -13.47
N VAL A 169 15.73 -13.19 -12.84
CA VAL A 169 15.21 -11.84 -12.62
C VAL A 169 15.97 -10.84 -13.48
N GLY A 170 15.28 -10.04 -14.27
CA GLY A 170 15.93 -9.03 -15.12
C GLY A 170 15.14 -7.73 -15.22
N PHE A 171 15.73 -6.75 -15.91
CA PHE A 171 15.14 -5.43 -16.10
C PHE A 171 14.13 -5.40 -17.25
N ASN A 172 13.05 -4.64 -17.04
CA ASN A 172 11.96 -4.48 -18.00
C ASN A 172 11.47 -5.86 -18.47
N ASP A 173 11.30 -6.06 -19.78
CA ASP A 173 10.77 -7.30 -20.34
C ASP A 173 11.87 -8.36 -20.64
N GLN A 174 13.07 -8.20 -20.07
CA GLN A 174 14.24 -9.03 -20.38
C GLN A 174 14.79 -9.74 -19.12
N PRO A 175 14.41 -11.01 -18.84
CA PRO A 175 14.85 -11.75 -17.64
C PRO A 175 16.38 -11.92 -17.50
N ASN A 176 17.09 -11.89 -18.63
CA ASN A 176 18.54 -12.01 -18.71
C ASN A 176 19.28 -10.67 -18.57
N CYS A 177 18.56 -9.55 -18.62
CA CYS A 177 19.15 -8.22 -18.49
C CYS A 177 19.45 -7.91 -17.01
N LYS A 178 20.70 -8.09 -16.59
CA LYS A 178 21.15 -7.82 -15.20
C LYS A 178 21.70 -6.40 -14.99
N VAL A 179 21.85 -5.63 -16.08
CA VAL A 179 22.40 -4.27 -16.07
C VAL A 179 21.48 -3.34 -16.83
N LEU A 180 20.99 -2.29 -16.18
CA LEU A 180 20.17 -1.25 -16.79
C LEU A 180 20.95 0.06 -16.83
N GLU A 181 21.04 0.69 -18.00
CA GLU A 181 21.57 2.05 -18.13
C GLU A 181 20.42 3.05 -18.18
N MET A 182 20.50 4.12 -17.38
CA MET A 182 19.48 5.16 -17.31
C MET A 182 20.12 6.54 -17.34
N SER A 183 19.51 7.49 -18.04
CA SER A 183 19.96 8.87 -18.02
C SER A 183 19.44 9.60 -16.79
N VAL A 184 20.30 10.38 -16.14
CA VAL A 184 19.91 11.22 -15.00
C VAL A 184 19.07 12.40 -15.51
N PRO A 185 17.81 12.56 -15.03
CA PRO A 185 16.94 13.65 -15.43
C PRO A 185 17.49 14.99 -14.92
N ASP A 186 17.13 16.08 -15.60
CA ASP A 186 17.40 17.42 -15.09
C ASP A 186 16.40 17.78 -13.99
N THR A 187 16.91 17.83 -12.75
CA THR A 187 16.14 18.15 -11.55
C THR A 187 16.45 19.55 -11.02
N SER A 188 17.07 20.42 -11.83
CA SER A 188 17.58 21.73 -11.41
C SER A 188 16.50 22.79 -11.18
N ASN A 189 15.25 22.53 -11.59
CA ASN A 189 14.16 23.51 -11.53
C ASN A 189 12.89 22.97 -10.83
N PRO A 190 12.95 22.65 -9.53
CA PRO A 190 11.75 22.25 -8.80
C PRO A 190 10.74 23.41 -8.70
N PRO A 191 9.45 23.11 -8.57
CA PRO A 191 8.43 24.13 -8.36
C PRO A 191 8.76 24.94 -7.10
N PHE A 192 8.62 26.26 -7.16
CA PHE A 192 8.91 27.19 -6.05
C PHE A 192 10.39 27.27 -5.63
N ALA A 193 11.35 26.84 -6.47
CA ALA A 193 12.80 26.96 -6.19
C ALA A 193 13.22 28.39 -5.81
N HIS A 194 12.71 29.40 -6.54
CA HIS A 194 13.00 30.81 -6.30
C HIS A 194 12.34 31.35 -5.01
N ASP A 195 11.15 30.85 -4.67
CA ASP A 195 10.42 31.26 -3.47
C ASP A 195 11.08 30.70 -2.21
N LYS A 196 11.65 29.49 -2.28
CA LYS A 196 12.42 28.88 -1.18
C LYS A 196 13.74 29.60 -0.92
N GLN A 197 14.41 30.13 -1.95
CA GLN A 197 15.67 30.87 -1.78
C GLN A 197 15.50 32.24 -1.09
N LYS A 198 14.33 32.88 -1.23
CA LYS A 198 13.99 34.12 -0.51
C LYS A 198 13.66 33.89 0.98
N VAL A 199 13.52 32.64 1.41
CA VAL A 199 13.15 32.24 2.78
C VAL A 199 14.40 31.87 3.59
N LYS A 200 15.36 32.79 3.70
CA LYS A 200 16.53 32.60 4.59
C LYS A 200 16.42 33.34 5.92
N GLU A 201 15.53 34.33 6.05
CA GLU A 201 15.27 35.03 7.31
C GLU A 201 13.78 35.01 7.68
N PRO A 202 13.43 34.83 8.97
CA PRO A 202 12.05 34.78 9.44
C PRO A 202 11.28 36.10 9.25
N ARG A 203 11.96 37.21 8.94
CA ARG A 203 11.35 38.50 8.58
C ARG A 203 10.93 38.56 7.11
N ASP A 204 11.61 37.84 6.20
CA ASP A 204 11.26 37.77 4.78
C ASP A 204 10.10 36.81 4.51
N LEU A 205 9.85 35.83 5.40
CA LEU A 205 8.70 34.94 5.31
C LEU A 205 7.38 35.73 5.34
N LYS A 206 7.27 36.78 6.16
CA LYS A 206 6.08 37.65 6.19
C LYS A 206 5.89 38.47 4.93
N LYS A 207 6.98 38.83 4.25
CA LYS A 207 6.97 39.70 3.07
C LYS A 207 6.72 38.90 1.78
N VAL A 208 7.34 37.73 1.66
CA VAL A 208 7.10 36.78 0.58
C VAL A 208 5.72 36.15 0.69
N ILE A 209 5.24 35.86 1.91
CA ILE A 209 3.84 35.47 2.13
C ILE A 209 2.92 36.63 1.78
N LYS A 210 3.21 37.88 2.16
CA LYS A 210 2.39 39.03 1.76
C LYS A 210 2.28 39.16 0.23
N ASP A 211 3.38 39.06 -0.51
CA ASP A 211 3.39 39.19 -1.98
C ASP A 211 2.77 37.96 -2.69
N ALA A 212 2.99 36.74 -2.19
CA ALA A 212 2.39 35.52 -2.74
C ALA A 212 0.89 35.42 -2.44
N VAL A 213 0.48 35.85 -1.23
CA VAL A 213 -0.92 35.94 -0.81
C VAL A 213 -1.64 37.08 -1.54
N GLU A 214 -0.95 38.17 -1.84
CA GLU A 214 -1.46 39.25 -2.68
C GLU A 214 -1.64 38.85 -4.15
N THR A 215 -1.03 37.78 -4.65
CA THR A 215 -1.14 37.39 -6.07
C THR A 215 -2.06 36.18 -6.30
N VAL A 216 -1.98 35.15 -5.43
CA VAL A 216 -2.80 33.94 -5.56
C VAL A 216 -4.07 34.05 -4.73
N THR A 217 -4.00 34.63 -3.53
CA THR A 217 -5.14 34.69 -2.61
C THR A 217 -6.05 35.87 -2.90
N THR A 218 -5.58 37.00 -3.47
CA THR A 218 -6.50 38.07 -3.94
C THR A 218 -7.35 37.66 -5.13
N GLN A 219 -6.85 36.82 -6.05
CA GLN A 219 -7.67 36.32 -7.16
C GLN A 219 -8.71 35.29 -6.68
N ILE A 220 -8.36 34.48 -5.67
CA ILE A 220 -9.25 33.46 -5.10
C ILE A 220 -10.25 34.06 -4.09
N LEU A 221 -9.86 35.08 -3.30
CA LEU A 221 -10.72 35.73 -2.30
C LEU A 221 -11.66 36.78 -2.90
N ARG A 222 -11.31 37.43 -4.03
CA ARG A 222 -12.23 38.33 -4.77
C ARG A 222 -13.45 37.62 -5.37
N LEU A 223 -13.47 36.29 -5.38
CA LEU A 223 -14.61 35.47 -5.80
C LEU A 223 -15.58 35.16 -4.64
N ARG A 224 -15.29 35.59 -3.41
CA ARG A 224 -16.13 35.36 -2.22
C ARG A 224 -16.73 36.70 -1.75
N PRO A 225 -18.06 36.91 -1.84
CA PRO A 225 -18.67 38.15 -1.37
C PRO A 225 -18.53 38.26 0.16
N GLY A 226 -17.96 39.37 0.64
CA GLY A 226 -17.96 39.76 2.07
C GLY A 226 -16.76 39.35 2.92
N TYR A 227 -15.60 39.02 2.32
CA TYR A 227 -14.39 38.71 3.09
C TYR A 227 -13.48 39.94 3.24
N GLU A 228 -13.44 40.53 4.44
CA GLU A 228 -12.36 41.44 4.86
C GLU A 228 -11.31 40.64 5.65
N PRO A 229 -10.01 40.74 5.33
CA PRO A 229 -8.97 39.96 6.00
C PRO A 229 -8.59 40.60 7.34
N ASP A 230 -8.83 39.88 8.43
CA ASP A 230 -8.26 40.19 9.75
C ASP A 230 -6.79 39.72 9.79
N ILE A 231 -5.88 40.66 10.04
CA ILE A 231 -4.42 40.48 9.92
C ILE A 231 -3.87 39.94 11.25
N ALA A 232 -4.31 38.74 11.62
CA ALA A 232 -3.69 37.95 12.68
C ALA A 232 -3.18 36.65 12.05
N ALA A 233 -1.94 36.69 11.54
CA ALA A 233 -1.25 35.56 10.91
C ALA A 233 -1.24 34.34 11.84
N ASN A 234 -2.17 33.43 11.63
CA ASN A 234 -2.31 32.21 12.42
C ASN A 234 -1.25 31.19 11.98
N THR A 235 -0.64 30.53 12.95
CA THR A 235 0.40 29.49 12.76
C THR A 235 -0.06 28.30 11.90
N ALA A 236 -1.36 28.15 11.68
CA ALA A 236 -1.98 27.14 10.82
C ALA A 236 -1.74 27.40 9.32
N GLU A 237 -1.91 28.63 8.84
CA GLU A 237 -1.75 28.99 7.42
C GLU A 237 -0.30 28.80 6.95
N LEU A 238 0.65 29.06 7.86
CA LEU A 238 2.08 28.82 7.66
C LEU A 238 2.43 27.33 7.53
N ARG A 239 1.69 26.45 8.22
CA ARG A 239 1.89 24.99 8.12
C ARG A 239 1.33 24.46 6.81
N GLU A 240 0.13 24.88 6.42
CA GLU A 240 -0.51 24.49 5.17
C GLU A 240 0.30 24.91 3.93
N THR A 241 0.92 26.09 3.99
CA THR A 241 1.78 26.56 2.89
C THR A 241 3.06 25.71 2.77
N LYS A 242 3.65 25.30 3.91
CA LYS A 242 4.83 24.43 3.90
C LYS A 242 4.52 23.03 3.39
N THR A 243 3.36 22.48 3.72
CA THR A 243 2.92 21.18 3.20
C THR A 243 2.68 21.26 1.70
N LEU A 244 2.07 22.34 1.20
CA LEU A 244 1.86 22.55 -0.23
C LEU A 244 3.18 22.55 -1.02
N PHE A 245 4.21 23.24 -0.51
CA PHE A 245 5.52 23.28 -1.14
C PHE A 245 6.27 21.94 -1.10
N ALA A 246 6.05 21.14 -0.06
CA ALA A 246 6.62 19.81 0.04
C ALA A 246 5.92 18.83 -0.92
N ASP A 247 4.60 18.89 -1.01
CA ASP A 247 3.82 18.03 -1.91
C ASP A 247 4.10 18.35 -3.38
N ALA A 248 4.26 19.64 -3.73
CA ALA A 248 4.65 20.05 -5.08
C ALA A 248 6.06 19.55 -5.45
N ASP A 249 7.03 19.65 -4.54
CA ASP A 249 8.37 19.09 -4.76
C ASP A 249 8.31 17.58 -4.92
N ASN A 250 7.59 16.89 -4.04
CA ASN A 250 7.50 15.44 -4.10
C ASN A 250 6.87 14.97 -5.41
N HIS A 251 5.81 15.63 -5.88
CA HIS A 251 5.25 15.36 -7.21
C HIS A 251 6.29 15.56 -8.32
N TYR A 252 7.05 16.65 -8.27
CA TYR A 252 8.08 16.94 -9.26
C TYR A 252 9.19 15.87 -9.29
N TYR A 253 9.75 15.51 -8.13
CA TYR A 253 10.86 14.56 -8.04
C TYR A 253 10.43 13.09 -8.22
N TYR A 254 9.27 12.71 -7.69
CA TYR A 254 8.82 11.32 -7.63
C TYR A 254 7.79 10.93 -8.70
N GLU A 255 7.29 11.88 -9.49
CA GLU A 255 6.41 11.57 -10.63
C GLU A 255 6.89 12.21 -11.94
N GLU A 256 7.09 13.53 -12.00
CA GLU A 256 7.45 14.21 -13.27
C GLU A 256 8.88 13.91 -13.74
N LYS A 257 9.83 13.90 -12.81
CA LYS A 257 11.25 13.61 -13.07
C LYS A 257 11.66 12.22 -12.59
N ALA A 258 10.73 11.40 -12.13
CA ALA A 258 11.06 10.07 -11.64
C ALA A 258 11.47 9.14 -12.78
N LEU A 259 12.54 8.39 -12.53
CA LEU A 259 12.91 7.25 -13.35
C LEU A 259 12.05 6.05 -12.94
N GLN A 260 11.47 5.38 -13.93
CA GLN A 260 10.61 4.21 -13.71
C GLN A 260 11.45 2.94 -13.81
N LEU A 261 11.33 2.07 -12.80
CA LEU A 261 12.00 0.78 -12.76
C LEU A 261 10.97 -0.34 -12.82
N ASN A 262 11.12 -1.19 -13.83
CA ASN A 262 10.38 -2.45 -13.97
C ASN A 262 11.35 -3.62 -13.93
N LEU A 263 10.90 -4.70 -13.32
CA LEU A 263 11.62 -5.97 -13.27
C LEU A 263 10.67 -7.08 -13.74
N ILE A 264 11.24 -8.11 -14.32
CA ILE A 264 10.52 -9.32 -14.72
C ILE A 264 11.18 -10.52 -14.05
N VAL A 265 10.35 -11.45 -13.60
CA VAL A 265 10.77 -12.69 -12.95
C VAL A 265 10.28 -13.84 -13.82
N SER A 266 11.20 -14.71 -14.23
CA SER A 266 10.89 -15.87 -15.04
C SER A 266 11.30 -17.14 -14.31
N ASN A 267 10.35 -18.06 -14.21
CA ASN A 267 10.60 -19.40 -13.70
C ASN A 267 11.10 -20.31 -14.83
N GLU A 268 12.37 -20.71 -14.76
CA GLU A 268 13.00 -21.62 -15.73
C GLU A 268 12.91 -23.09 -15.27
N GLY A 269 12.33 -23.33 -14.11
CA GLY A 269 12.05 -24.68 -13.61
C GLY A 269 10.81 -25.31 -14.24
N THR A 270 10.47 -26.48 -13.75
CA THR A 270 9.31 -27.28 -14.20
C THR A 270 8.10 -27.16 -13.27
N GLU A 271 8.29 -26.61 -12.08
CA GLU A 271 7.27 -26.53 -11.02
C GLU A 271 6.69 -25.13 -10.90
N ILE A 272 5.41 -25.03 -10.58
CA ILE A 272 4.75 -23.74 -10.33
C ILE A 272 5.08 -23.29 -8.91
N VAL A 273 5.57 -22.06 -8.76
CA VAL A 273 5.79 -21.45 -7.44
C VAL A 273 4.64 -20.50 -7.13
N ARG A 274 4.02 -20.67 -5.96
CA ARG A 274 2.91 -19.83 -5.48
C ARG A 274 3.39 -18.87 -4.40
N ASP A 275 2.57 -17.84 -4.14
CA ASP A 275 2.77 -16.79 -3.14
C ASP A 275 4.15 -16.16 -3.20
N VAL A 276 4.59 -15.90 -4.43
CA VAL A 276 5.89 -15.32 -4.70
C VAL A 276 5.86 -13.84 -4.33
N SER A 277 6.78 -13.47 -3.46
CA SER A 277 7.10 -12.09 -3.12
C SER A 277 8.57 -11.79 -3.44
N MET A 278 8.83 -10.53 -3.75
CA MET A 278 10.17 -10.04 -4.04
C MET A 278 10.53 -8.90 -3.10
N GLU A 279 11.70 -9.01 -2.48
CA GLU A 279 12.33 -7.96 -1.71
C GLU A 279 13.53 -7.40 -2.47
N LEU A 280 13.67 -6.08 -2.52
CA LEU A 280 14.81 -5.38 -3.09
C LEU A 280 15.47 -4.49 -2.05
N GLY A 281 16.79 -4.56 -1.96
CA GLY A 281 17.62 -3.68 -1.13
C GLY A 281 18.40 -2.70 -1.99
N PHE A 282 18.09 -1.41 -1.87
CA PHE A 282 18.82 -0.31 -2.50
C PHE A 282 19.76 0.37 -1.49
N PRO A 283 21.00 0.70 -1.87
CA PRO A 283 21.89 1.45 -1.01
C PRO A 283 21.40 2.88 -0.86
N ARG A 284 21.48 3.43 0.36
CA ARG A 284 21.19 4.84 0.58
C ARG A 284 22.38 5.68 0.11
N LEU A 285 22.18 6.48 -0.94
CA LEU A 285 23.20 7.35 -1.50
C LEU A 285 22.70 8.79 -1.57
N PRO A 286 23.57 9.80 -1.43
CA PRO A 286 23.17 11.18 -1.69
C PRO A 286 22.72 11.31 -3.15
N ASP A 287 21.66 12.09 -3.36
CA ASP A 287 20.97 12.28 -4.65
C ASP A 287 20.30 11.03 -5.24
N PHE A 288 19.99 10.02 -4.42
CA PHE A 288 19.19 8.86 -4.81
C PHE A 288 18.14 8.55 -3.75
N ASP A 289 16.88 8.48 -4.14
CA ASP A 289 15.78 8.00 -3.29
C ASP A 289 14.75 7.22 -4.13
N VAL A 290 13.92 6.45 -3.44
CA VAL A 290 12.83 5.67 -4.02
C VAL A 290 11.52 6.19 -3.43
N ALA A 291 10.53 6.42 -4.29
CA ALA A 291 9.23 6.87 -3.83
C ALA A 291 8.51 5.73 -3.10
N ASP A 292 7.95 6.03 -1.94
CA ASP A 292 7.13 5.14 -1.12
C ASP A 292 5.68 5.07 -1.55
N ARG A 293 5.28 5.99 -2.43
CA ARG A 293 3.96 6.07 -3.04
C ARG A 293 4.05 6.85 -4.34
N LEU A 294 3.00 6.77 -5.13
CA LEU A 294 2.75 7.66 -6.26
C LEU A 294 2.31 9.02 -5.72
N TYR A 295 3.15 10.01 -5.94
CA TYR A 295 2.86 11.40 -5.61
C TYR A 295 2.02 12.03 -6.72
N THR A 296 1.08 12.87 -6.31
CA THR A 296 0.15 13.56 -7.20
C THR A 296 0.27 15.05 -7.01
N SER A 297 -0.05 15.80 -8.06
CA SER A 297 -0.03 17.25 -7.99
C SER A 297 -0.97 17.74 -6.89
N PRO A 298 -0.51 18.62 -5.99
CA PRO A 298 -1.36 19.18 -4.94
C PRO A 298 -2.49 20.06 -5.50
N PHE A 299 -2.44 20.41 -6.79
CA PHE A 299 -3.46 21.19 -7.47
C PHE A 299 -4.58 20.32 -8.08
N ASP A 300 -4.39 19.00 -8.17
CA ASP A 300 -5.36 18.08 -8.75
C ASP A 300 -6.27 17.44 -7.70
N LYS A 301 -7.33 18.16 -7.33
CA LYS A 301 -8.36 17.73 -6.36
C LYS A 301 -9.24 16.57 -6.82
N ARG A 302 -9.08 16.09 -8.06
CA ARG A 302 -9.90 15.00 -8.63
C ARG A 302 -9.22 13.64 -8.55
N SER A 303 -7.95 13.61 -8.17
CA SER A 303 -7.16 12.38 -8.16
C SER A 303 -7.38 11.59 -6.86
N ASN A 304 -7.90 10.37 -6.98
CA ASN A 304 -8.09 9.48 -5.83
C ASN A 304 -6.76 8.76 -5.52
N HIS A 305 -5.98 9.36 -4.60
CA HIS A 305 -4.62 8.91 -4.27
C HIS A 305 -4.57 7.47 -3.76
N GLU A 306 -5.57 7.05 -2.97
CA GLU A 306 -5.62 5.72 -2.37
C GLU A 306 -5.77 4.65 -3.46
N LEU A 307 -6.64 4.89 -4.45
CA LEU A 307 -6.87 3.97 -5.56
C LEU A 307 -5.64 3.83 -6.47
N LYS A 308 -4.92 4.93 -6.71
CA LYS A 308 -3.72 4.92 -7.59
C LYS A 308 -2.55 4.18 -6.96
N ASN A 309 -2.47 4.16 -5.63
CA ASN A 309 -1.41 3.47 -4.90
C ASN A 309 -1.71 1.98 -4.67
N LEU A 310 -2.88 1.49 -5.09
CA LEU A 310 -3.26 0.08 -4.99
C LEU A 310 -2.31 -0.77 -5.85
N GLY A 311 -1.51 -1.62 -5.20
CA GLY A 311 -0.49 -2.44 -5.89
C GLY A 311 0.83 -1.71 -6.20
N TYR A 312 1.04 -0.51 -5.66
CA TYR A 312 2.37 0.11 -5.65
C TYR A 312 3.28 -0.62 -4.63
N PRO A 313 4.58 -0.83 -4.92
CA PRO A 313 5.46 -1.54 -4.00
C PRO A 313 5.62 -0.86 -2.64
N THR A 314 5.70 -1.64 -1.58
CA THR A 314 5.90 -1.13 -0.22
C THR A 314 7.36 -0.75 -0.02
N VAL A 315 7.63 0.51 0.33
CA VAL A 315 9.00 1.00 0.55
C VAL A 315 9.22 1.35 2.02
N LYS A 316 10.26 0.76 2.63
CA LYS A 316 10.71 1.07 3.99
C LYS A 316 12.14 1.63 3.93
N ARG A 317 12.37 2.75 4.62
CA ARG A 317 13.68 3.40 4.68
C ARG A 317 14.35 3.07 6.01
N ASP A 318 15.43 2.30 5.97
CA ASP A 318 16.31 2.08 7.13
C ASP A 318 17.49 3.08 7.09
N SER A 319 18.25 3.12 8.17
CA SER A 319 19.49 3.88 8.34
C SER A 319 20.47 3.70 7.17
N ALA A 320 20.65 2.48 6.67
CA ALA A 320 21.65 2.13 5.66
C ALA A 320 21.07 1.71 4.29
N VAL A 321 19.83 1.21 4.23
CA VAL A 321 19.23 0.59 3.03
C VAL A 321 17.79 1.04 2.86
N ILE A 322 17.36 1.18 1.60
CA ILE A 322 15.95 1.36 1.23
C ILE A 322 15.44 -0.02 0.78
N MET A 323 14.49 -0.57 1.52
CA MET A 323 13.88 -1.87 1.25
C MET A 323 12.57 -1.69 0.49
N VAL A 324 12.41 -2.40 -0.62
CA VAL A 324 11.19 -2.40 -1.44
C VAL A 324 10.63 -3.81 -1.48
N ARG A 325 9.34 -3.97 -1.20
CA ARG A 325 8.64 -5.26 -1.22
C ARG A 325 7.49 -5.23 -2.23
N SER A 326 7.30 -6.34 -2.94
CA SER A 326 6.21 -6.50 -3.91
C SER A 326 5.72 -7.94 -3.91
N SER A 327 4.40 -8.14 -4.07
CA SER A 327 3.79 -9.45 -4.28
C SER A 327 3.60 -9.70 -5.78
N ILE A 328 4.09 -10.84 -6.25
CA ILE A 328 3.97 -11.30 -7.64
C ILE A 328 2.80 -12.28 -7.74
N GLY A 329 2.64 -13.16 -6.74
CA GLY A 329 1.59 -14.19 -6.72
C GLY A 329 2.12 -15.50 -7.29
N VAL A 330 1.71 -15.87 -8.50
CA VAL A 330 2.03 -17.19 -9.06
C VAL A 330 3.06 -17.07 -10.19
N LEU A 331 4.13 -17.85 -10.12
CA LEU A 331 5.13 -17.99 -11.18
C LEU A 331 5.02 -19.35 -11.85
N ALA A 332 4.37 -19.38 -13.02
CA ALA A 332 4.29 -20.58 -13.84
C ALA A 332 5.60 -20.81 -14.63
N PRO A 333 6.01 -22.08 -14.83
CA PRO A 333 7.13 -22.45 -15.70
C PRO A 333 7.07 -21.79 -17.08
N GLY A 334 8.16 -21.12 -17.47
CA GLY A 334 8.30 -20.51 -18.79
C GLY A 334 7.41 -19.30 -19.04
N SER A 335 6.65 -18.81 -18.05
CA SER A 335 5.86 -17.57 -18.12
C SER A 335 6.51 -16.48 -17.30
N PRO A 336 7.19 -15.50 -17.93
CA PRO A 336 7.75 -14.35 -17.23
C PRO A 336 6.63 -13.45 -16.71
N GLU A 337 6.70 -13.10 -15.42
CA GLU A 337 5.73 -12.21 -14.77
C GLU A 337 6.40 -10.91 -14.32
N PRO A 338 5.71 -9.76 -14.44
CA PRO A 338 6.22 -8.49 -13.95
C PRO A 338 6.31 -8.52 -12.42
N ALA A 339 7.47 -8.12 -11.89
CA ALA A 339 7.72 -8.13 -10.46
C ALA A 339 6.96 -7.02 -9.71
N PHE A 340 6.50 -6.00 -10.44
CA PHE A 340 5.70 -4.91 -9.92
C PHE A 340 4.45 -4.72 -10.77
N ARG A 341 3.29 -4.55 -10.12
CA ARG A 341 2.06 -4.13 -10.80
C ARG A 341 2.12 -2.68 -11.26
N CYS A 342 2.89 -1.86 -10.53
CA CYS A 342 3.16 -0.47 -10.87
C CYS A 342 4.66 -0.21 -10.85
N ALA A 343 5.18 0.46 -11.88
CA ALA A 343 6.60 0.74 -12.02
C ALA A 343 7.14 1.56 -10.85
N LEU A 344 8.20 1.08 -10.21
CA LEU A 344 8.81 1.72 -9.06
C LEU A 344 9.41 3.08 -9.47
N ARG A 345 9.07 4.14 -8.73
CA ARG A 345 9.56 5.50 -8.99
C ARG A 345 10.88 5.75 -8.24
N MET A 346 11.91 6.14 -8.97
CA MET A 346 13.22 6.51 -8.42
C MET A 346 13.49 7.99 -8.67
N ALA A 347 13.75 8.75 -7.60
CA ALA A 347 14.25 10.11 -7.68
C ALA A 347 15.78 10.07 -7.76
N VAL A 348 16.32 10.56 -8.88
CA VAL A 348 17.76 10.52 -9.16
C VAL A 348 18.25 11.92 -9.50
N GLY A 349 19.11 12.46 -8.64
CA GLY A 349 19.70 13.78 -8.79
C GLY A 349 21.06 13.76 -9.52
N PRO A 350 21.63 14.95 -9.78
CA PRO A 350 22.84 15.11 -10.57
C PRO A 350 24.07 14.43 -9.97
N GLY A 351 24.14 14.25 -8.64
CA GLY A 351 25.24 13.56 -7.97
C GLY A 351 25.33 12.06 -8.29
N MET A 352 24.32 11.48 -8.95
CA MET A 352 24.34 10.09 -9.41
C MET A 352 24.94 9.89 -10.80
N ARG A 353 25.28 10.97 -11.51
CA ARG A 353 25.88 10.89 -12.86
C ARG A 353 27.19 10.09 -12.85
N GLY A 354 27.27 9.09 -13.74
CA GLY A 354 28.41 8.18 -13.85
C GLY A 354 28.55 7.19 -12.69
N LYS A 355 27.64 7.22 -11.71
CA LYS A 355 27.63 6.26 -10.61
C LYS A 355 26.87 5.00 -11.00
N LYS A 356 27.20 3.92 -10.29
CA LYS A 356 26.54 2.62 -10.39
C LYS A 356 25.94 2.26 -9.05
N ILE A 357 24.71 1.77 -9.07
CA ILE A 357 24.06 1.19 -7.90
C ILE A 357 23.86 -0.30 -8.11
N ALA A 358 23.90 -1.02 -7.01
CA ALA A 358 23.64 -2.44 -6.96
C ALA A 358 22.42 -2.69 -6.13
N ILE A 359 21.48 -3.42 -6.69
CA ILE A 359 20.22 -3.78 -6.08
C ILE A 359 20.34 -5.25 -5.72
N HIS A 360 20.22 -5.59 -4.44
CA HIS A 360 20.13 -6.97 -4.02
C HIS A 360 18.66 -7.37 -4.06
N TYR A 361 18.36 -8.53 -4.63
CA TYR A 361 17.00 -9.06 -4.61
C TYR A 361 16.97 -10.40 -3.91
N THR A 362 15.86 -10.63 -3.22
CA THR A 362 15.50 -11.89 -2.60
C THR A 362 14.08 -12.24 -3.03
N LEU A 363 13.88 -13.47 -3.49
CA LEU A 363 12.58 -14.04 -3.82
C LEU A 363 12.19 -15.03 -2.73
N ARG A 364 10.95 -14.89 -2.27
CA ARG A 364 10.34 -15.76 -1.26
C ARG A 364 9.06 -16.35 -1.82
N GLY A 365 8.81 -17.61 -1.49
CA GLY A 365 7.59 -18.32 -1.90
C GLY A 365 6.69 -18.61 -0.72
N GLN A 366 5.81 -19.58 -0.91
CA GLN A 366 4.99 -20.15 0.15
C GLN A 366 5.82 -20.45 1.41
N ASN A 367 5.24 -20.16 2.58
CA ASN A 367 5.89 -20.30 3.90
C ASN A 367 7.15 -19.43 4.10
N LYS A 368 7.29 -18.33 3.36
CA LYS A 368 8.45 -17.40 3.44
C LYS A 368 9.79 -18.06 3.09
N GLN A 369 9.77 -19.21 2.43
CA GLN A 369 10.99 -19.91 2.04
C GLN A 369 11.75 -19.10 0.99
N GLU A 370 13.02 -18.77 1.27
CA GLU A 370 13.91 -18.10 0.33
C GLU A 370 14.38 -19.09 -0.74
N PHE A 371 13.99 -18.87 -1.98
CA PHE A 371 14.35 -19.75 -3.09
C PHE A 371 15.21 -19.07 -4.16
N GLY A 372 15.29 -17.74 -4.15
CA GLY A 372 16.05 -16.99 -5.15
C GLY A 372 16.76 -15.78 -4.54
N LYS A 373 18.03 -15.59 -4.88
CA LYS A 373 18.77 -14.39 -4.51
C LYS A 373 19.71 -13.96 -5.62
N GLY A 374 19.94 -12.67 -5.74
CA GLY A 374 20.89 -12.17 -6.71
C GLY A 374 21.10 -10.67 -6.64
N ARG A 375 21.75 -10.16 -7.68
CA ARG A 375 22.15 -8.76 -7.75
C ARG A 375 21.88 -8.21 -9.14
N LEU A 376 21.19 -7.08 -9.19
CA LEU A 376 20.98 -6.28 -10.37
C LEU A 376 21.79 -5.00 -10.27
N LYS A 377 22.09 -4.39 -11.40
CA LYS A 377 22.93 -3.19 -11.46
C LYS A 377 22.27 -2.11 -12.30
N ILE A 378 22.20 -0.90 -11.77
CA ILE A 378 21.80 0.28 -12.55
C ILE A 378 23.02 1.19 -12.72
N ILE A 379 23.24 1.66 -13.94
CA ILE A 379 24.30 2.60 -14.31
C ILE A 379 23.63 3.89 -14.76
N PHE A 380 23.99 4.99 -14.11
CA PHE A 380 23.44 6.30 -14.45
C PHE A 380 24.34 7.00 -15.47
N GLY A 381 23.92 6.98 -16.74
CA GLY A 381 24.62 7.57 -17.88
C GLY A 381 24.50 9.10 -17.95
N LYS A 382 25.11 9.68 -19.00
CA LYS A 382 24.99 11.14 -19.28
C LYS A 382 23.57 11.49 -19.77
N LEU A 383 23.22 12.77 -19.67
CA LEU A 383 21.90 13.36 -19.99
C LEU A 383 21.25 12.72 -21.23
N ALA A 384 19.96 12.37 -21.11
CA ALA A 384 19.10 12.28 -22.28
C ALA A 384 19.06 13.67 -22.89
N GLN A 385 19.58 13.83 -24.11
CA GLN A 385 19.34 15.06 -24.86
C GLN A 385 17.83 15.15 -25.16
N PRO A 386 17.25 16.36 -25.09
CA PRO A 386 15.82 16.57 -25.29
C PRO A 386 15.34 16.17 -26.69
#